data_AF-A0A9W7BCU9-F1
#
_entry.id   AF-A0A9W7BCU9-F1
#
_cell.length_a   1.000
_cell.length_b   1.000
_cell.length_c   1.000
_cell.angle_alpha   90.00
_cell.angle_beta   90.00
_cell.angle_gamma   90.00
#
_symmetry.space_group_name_H-M   'P 1'
#
loop_
_entity.id
_entity.type
_entity.pdbx_description
1 polymer ?
#
loop_
_entity_poly.entity_id
_entity_poly.type
_entity_poly.pdbx_seq_one_letter_code
_entity_poly.pdbx_strand_id
1 'polypeptide(L)'
;MGDEEINAADLRRAGIITDAELRAEDRGSVQRSYIVNEEEAKMAADMASERKPSMVKLPGREEMLMLPDRESVLKFEFFRDFAKEEDIDGQLEQREQAWWGRLYVANFPFSIQFLRGHFGSGPKLAQYTLLLSEPALMCDLTLYDAMMDNQDRVKELKDQGKNVIIVAKRGNCTYGEKAILAESVGADGILYVNDEEGITHPAAPDVREFRDFAPSMISKAEGDYLMNVLQRGGGTIEANFIPIACVDEPKNLKTDKFCLPTSQQERDFEDAIQYGGVAKSSDGIEADFLQAHYGYPLPDGTHSFTLHEGDACESLGEETVSKHVIVKRGGCSFQNKTLNLAEAGAEVIVIVNNEPFPDRPGVGNLYESLVISSSVVMVGAVQGDAIWKSMKGNGGVTDLTFARDENVRYDIYRQLAALVRKPIGDDGGFPFKKKARATLMEDTKKEMKAIGVTKGLWEAYKAAAKKGGVKVSVEL
;
A
#
# COMPACT_ATOMS: atom_id res chain seq x y z
N MET A 1 -42.04 38.20 33.46
CA MET A 1 -41.25 37.35 32.57
C MET A 1 -41.44 37.96 31.20
N GLY A 2 -40.37 38.53 30.63
CA GLY A 2 -40.45 39.21 29.35
C GLY A 2 -40.27 38.19 28.25
N ASP A 3 -41.24 38.10 27.34
CA ASP A 3 -41.13 37.25 26.16
C ASP A 3 -40.19 37.95 25.16
N GLU A 4 -39.05 37.32 24.85
CA GLU A 4 -38.18 37.77 23.75
C GLU A 4 -38.68 37.18 22.43
N GLU A 5 -39.00 38.03 21.46
CA GLU A 5 -39.30 37.60 20.10
C GLU A 5 -38.01 37.15 19.40
N ILE A 6 -37.88 35.84 19.16
CA ILE A 6 -36.78 35.26 18.38
C ILE A 6 -37.25 35.05 16.94
N ASN A 7 -36.42 35.47 15.99
CA ASN A 7 -36.71 35.35 14.57
C ASN A 7 -36.74 33.87 14.12
N ALA A 8 -37.74 33.47 13.34
CA ALA A 8 -37.87 32.13 12.78
C ALA A 8 -36.61 31.64 12.04
N ALA A 9 -35.83 32.55 11.45
CA ALA A 9 -34.55 32.22 10.81
C ALA A 9 -33.49 31.68 11.78
N ASP A 10 -33.53 32.10 13.05
CA ASP A 10 -32.60 31.66 14.09
C ASP A 10 -33.04 30.31 14.67
N LEU A 11 -34.34 30.10 14.84
CA LEU A 11 -34.91 28.79 15.22
C LEU A 11 -34.65 27.71 14.17
N ARG A 12 -34.70 28.07 12.88
CA ARG A 12 -34.35 27.17 11.77
C ARG A 12 -32.88 26.75 11.84
N ARG A 13 -31.98 27.70 12.13
CA ARG A 13 -30.54 27.42 12.26
C ARG A 13 -30.22 26.50 13.44
N ALA A 14 -31.02 26.58 14.52
CA ALA A 14 -30.92 25.68 15.66
C ALA A 14 -31.60 24.31 15.45
N GLY A 15 -32.23 24.07 14.29
CA GLY A 15 -32.94 22.81 14.00
C GLY A 15 -34.27 22.66 14.75
N ILE A 16 -34.77 23.72 15.36
CA ILE A 16 -35.99 23.72 16.19
C ILE A 16 -37.24 23.74 15.31
N ILE A 17 -37.16 24.34 14.12
CA ILE A 17 -38.26 24.35 13.13
C ILE A 17 -37.74 23.92 11.75
N THR A 18 -38.59 23.23 11.00
CA THR A 18 -38.27 22.63 9.71
C THR A 18 -38.57 23.56 8.52
N ASP A 19 -37.95 23.29 7.37
CA ASP A 19 -38.21 24.00 6.11
C ASP A 19 -39.69 23.93 5.66
N ALA A 20 -40.40 22.86 6.04
CA ALA A 20 -41.81 22.69 5.76
C ALA A 20 -42.67 23.66 6.59
N GLU A 21 -42.29 23.91 7.83
CA GLU A 21 -42.98 24.84 8.74
C GLU A 21 -42.75 26.30 8.34
N LEU A 22 -41.53 26.65 7.91
CA LEU A 22 -41.23 28.01 7.41
C LEU A 22 -42.02 28.35 6.13
N ARG A 23 -42.15 27.38 5.20
CA ARG A 23 -42.90 27.57 3.95
C ARG A 23 -44.41 27.67 4.17
N ALA A 24 -44.92 27.22 5.32
CA ALA A 24 -46.33 27.38 5.69
C ALA A 24 -46.64 28.82 6.14
N GLU A 25 -45.67 29.50 6.78
CA GLU A 25 -45.77 30.92 7.17
C GLU A 25 -45.72 31.87 5.97
N ASP A 26 -44.82 31.64 5.02
CA ASP A 26 -44.69 32.46 3.79
C ASP A 26 -45.94 32.44 2.91
N ARG A 27 -46.84 31.45 3.08
CA ARG A 27 -48.11 31.35 2.36
C ARG A 27 -49.27 32.12 3.02
N GLY A 28 -49.00 32.93 4.04
CA GLY A 28 -49.96 33.87 4.61
C GLY A 28 -51.02 33.25 5.51
N SER A 29 -50.81 32.03 5.99
CA SER A 29 -51.69 31.35 6.94
C SER A 29 -50.98 31.08 8.26
N VAL A 30 -51.31 31.88 9.27
CA VAL A 30 -50.92 31.77 10.69
C VAL A 30 -49.53 32.32 11.03
N GLN A 31 -49.50 33.50 11.66
CA GLN A 31 -48.36 33.98 12.45
C GLN A 31 -48.27 33.08 13.70
N ARG A 32 -47.28 32.18 13.79
CA ARG A 32 -47.06 31.40 15.01
C ARG A 32 -45.99 32.08 15.83
N SER A 33 -46.34 32.54 17.03
CA SER A 33 -45.33 32.86 18.04
C SER A 33 -44.78 31.55 18.59
N TYR A 34 -43.49 31.30 18.37
CA TYR A 34 -42.79 30.16 18.95
C TYR A 34 -42.33 30.57 20.35
N ILE A 35 -42.98 30.01 21.38
CA ILE A 35 -42.49 30.12 22.76
C ILE A 35 -41.44 29.03 22.92
N VAL A 36 -40.19 29.38 22.61
CA VAL A 36 -39.02 28.57 22.97
C VAL A 36 -38.70 28.81 24.43
N ASN A 37 -38.25 27.78 25.14
CA ASN A 37 -37.82 27.95 26.52
C ASN A 37 -36.48 28.71 26.58
N GLU A 38 -36.13 29.25 27.75
CA GLU A 38 -34.95 30.08 27.95
C GLU A 38 -33.63 29.35 27.62
N GLU A 39 -33.59 28.02 27.75
CA GLU A 39 -32.43 27.20 27.33
C GLU A 39 -32.33 27.06 25.81
N GLU A 40 -33.44 26.83 25.09
CA GLU A 40 -33.49 26.75 23.63
C GLU A 40 -33.17 28.11 22.98
N ALA A 41 -33.70 29.19 23.55
CA ALA A 41 -33.39 30.56 23.16
C ALA A 41 -31.90 30.87 23.33
N LYS A 42 -31.33 30.49 24.48
CA LYS A 42 -29.91 30.68 24.76
C LYS A 42 -29.02 29.81 23.87
N MET A 43 -29.42 28.57 23.60
CA MET A 43 -28.69 27.67 22.71
C MET A 43 -28.72 28.16 21.25
N ALA A 44 -29.85 28.67 20.78
CA ALA A 44 -29.96 29.31 19.46
C ALA A 44 -29.15 30.62 19.38
N ALA A 45 -29.13 31.42 20.45
CA ALA A 45 -28.34 32.64 20.54
C ALA A 45 -26.83 32.37 20.65
N ASP A 46 -26.42 31.34 21.38
CA ASP A 46 -25.02 30.89 21.48
C ASP A 46 -24.54 30.33 20.14
N MET A 47 -25.38 29.55 19.43
CA MET A 47 -25.09 29.09 18.06
C MET A 47 -25.05 30.23 17.03
N ALA A 48 -25.87 31.27 17.19
CA ALA A 48 -25.90 32.43 16.31
C ALA A 48 -24.75 33.43 16.59
N SER A 49 -24.24 33.48 17.83
CA SER A 49 -23.26 34.48 18.26
C SER A 49 -21.80 34.06 18.05
N GLU A 50 -21.48 32.77 17.90
CA GLU A 50 -20.07 32.37 17.95
C GLU A 50 -19.26 32.42 16.65
N ARG A 51 -19.81 32.35 15.42
CA ARG A 51 -18.93 32.29 14.24
C ARG A 51 -19.43 33.06 13.02
N LYS A 52 -19.06 34.34 12.98
CA LYS A 52 -19.07 35.12 11.73
C LYS A 52 -18.01 34.53 10.79
N PRO A 53 -18.30 34.32 9.49
CA PRO A 53 -17.29 33.91 8.52
C PRO A 53 -16.12 34.89 8.57
N SER A 54 -14.91 34.35 8.42
CA SER A 54 -13.66 35.11 8.47
C SER A 54 -13.55 36.04 7.25
N MET A 55 -14.24 37.18 7.31
CA MET A 55 -14.23 38.17 6.25
C MET A 55 -13.07 39.15 6.45
N VAL A 56 -12.09 39.10 5.54
CA VAL A 56 -10.95 40.03 5.51
C VAL A 56 -11.16 41.05 4.40
N LYS A 57 -11.16 42.32 4.77
CA LYS A 57 -11.16 43.43 3.81
C LYS A 57 -9.73 43.64 3.30
N LEU A 58 -9.51 43.54 1.99
CA LEU A 58 -8.20 43.79 1.41
C LEU A 58 -7.81 45.28 1.54
N PRO A 59 -6.54 45.62 1.85
CA PRO A 59 -6.09 47.00 1.92
C PRO A 59 -6.33 47.73 0.59
N GLY A 60 -7.10 48.83 0.63
CA GLY A 60 -7.40 49.66 -0.55
C GLY A 60 -8.51 49.13 -1.48
N ARG A 61 -9.25 48.08 -1.08
CA ARG A 61 -10.44 47.60 -1.81
C ARG A 61 -11.67 47.55 -0.89
N GLU A 62 -12.85 47.76 -1.46
CA GLU A 62 -14.12 47.58 -0.75
C GLU A 62 -14.57 46.11 -0.67
N GLU A 63 -13.89 45.23 -1.39
CA GLU A 63 -14.17 43.80 -1.46
C GLU A 63 -13.81 43.09 -0.15
N MET A 64 -14.77 42.33 0.39
CA MET A 64 -14.57 41.44 1.54
C MET A 64 -14.24 40.05 1.00
N LEU A 65 -13.05 39.55 1.27
CA LEU A 65 -12.73 38.15 1.01
C LEU A 65 -13.26 37.32 2.17
N MET A 66 -14.15 36.37 1.88
CA MET A 66 -14.35 35.25 2.79
C MET A 66 -13.08 34.40 2.73
N LEU A 67 -12.28 34.45 3.79
CA LEU A 67 -11.24 33.44 3.95
C LEU A 67 -11.93 32.08 4.17
N PRO A 68 -11.34 30.98 3.71
CA PRO A 68 -11.81 29.67 4.11
C PRO A 68 -11.81 29.59 5.63
N ASP A 69 -12.97 29.27 6.21
CA ASP A 69 -13.19 29.30 7.67
C ASP A 69 -12.36 28.26 8.45
N ARG A 70 -11.58 27.41 7.77
CA ARG A 70 -10.60 26.52 8.38
C ARG A 70 -9.35 26.37 7.54
N GLU A 71 -8.22 26.52 8.20
CA GLU A 71 -6.93 26.12 7.64
C GLU A 71 -6.84 24.59 7.58
N SER A 72 -6.06 24.12 6.61
CA SER A 72 -5.67 22.72 6.49
C SER A 72 -5.17 22.17 7.84
N VAL A 73 -5.59 20.96 8.24
CA VAL A 73 -5.01 20.28 9.41
C VAL A 73 -3.58 19.81 9.16
N LEU A 74 -3.14 19.79 7.90
CA LEU A 74 -1.77 19.47 7.52
C LEU A 74 -0.87 20.68 7.74
N LYS A 75 0.27 20.43 8.37
CA LYS A 75 1.39 21.37 8.48
C LYS A 75 2.51 20.87 7.56
N PHE A 76 2.90 21.69 6.58
CA PHE A 76 4.00 21.37 5.66
C PHE A 76 5.34 21.81 6.24
N GLU A 77 5.59 21.44 7.50
CA GLU A 77 6.85 21.71 8.17
C GLU A 77 7.83 20.57 7.88
N PHE A 78 9.07 20.92 7.52
CA PHE A 78 10.14 19.95 7.37
C PHE A 78 10.78 19.67 8.72
N PHE A 79 10.96 18.40 9.03
CA PHE A 79 11.71 17.99 10.23
C PHE A 79 13.19 18.19 9.97
N ARG A 80 13.91 18.78 10.93
CA ARG A 80 15.37 18.89 10.82
C ARG A 80 16.06 17.53 10.96
N ASP A 81 15.53 16.68 11.83
CA ASP A 81 16.05 15.35 12.14
C ASP A 81 14.89 14.44 12.61
N PHE A 82 15.11 13.14 12.65
CA PHE A 82 14.15 12.17 13.15
C PHE A 82 14.06 12.27 14.67
N ALA A 83 12.89 11.97 15.24
CA ALA A 83 12.81 11.74 16.68
C ALA A 83 13.71 10.57 17.08
N LYS A 84 14.31 10.65 18.26
CA LYS A 84 15.15 9.55 18.79
C LYS A 84 14.28 8.33 19.09
N GLU A 85 14.89 7.14 19.10
CA GLU A 85 14.16 5.89 19.37
C GLU A 85 13.50 5.89 20.76
N GLU A 86 14.09 6.58 21.74
CA GLU A 86 13.55 6.70 23.10
C GLU A 86 12.52 7.84 23.25
N ASP A 87 12.43 8.73 22.27
CA ASP A 87 11.56 9.90 22.27
C ASP A 87 10.20 9.56 21.63
N ILE A 88 9.35 8.89 22.42
CA ILE A 88 8.03 8.42 21.96
C ILE A 88 7.11 9.60 21.60
N ASP A 89 7.12 10.66 22.40
CA ASP A 89 6.28 11.84 22.15
C ASP A 89 6.73 12.56 20.87
N GLY A 90 8.04 12.70 20.64
CA GLY A 90 8.57 13.22 19.39
C GLY A 90 8.21 12.36 18.17
N GLN A 91 8.23 11.02 18.30
CA GLN A 91 7.81 10.12 17.22
C GLN A 91 6.32 10.28 16.89
N LEU A 92 5.47 10.43 17.91
CA LEU A 92 4.03 10.66 17.74
C LEU A 92 3.75 12.03 17.12
N GLU A 93 4.47 13.08 17.53
CA GLU A 93 4.35 14.40 16.92
C GLU A 93 4.76 14.36 15.44
N GLN A 94 5.88 13.71 15.11
CA GLN A 94 6.31 13.53 13.71
C GLN A 94 5.28 12.75 12.90
N ARG A 95 4.68 11.71 13.50
CA ARG A 95 3.58 10.94 12.89
C ARG A 95 2.37 11.83 12.59
N GLU A 96 1.93 12.63 13.55
CA GLU A 96 0.76 13.50 13.40
C GLU A 96 0.98 14.64 12.41
N GLN A 97 2.23 15.09 12.24
CA GLN A 97 2.59 16.13 11.28
C GLN A 97 2.89 15.58 9.88
N ALA A 98 3.16 14.29 9.74
CA ALA A 98 3.36 13.66 8.45
C ALA A 98 2.09 13.76 7.58
N TRP A 99 2.27 14.34 6.39
CA TRP A 99 1.23 14.57 5.40
C TRP A 99 1.20 13.51 4.30
N TRP A 100 2.20 12.62 4.24
CA TRP A 100 2.27 11.50 3.30
C TRP A 100 2.82 10.24 3.97
N GLY A 101 2.67 9.12 3.29
CA GLY A 101 3.23 7.86 3.76
C GLY A 101 3.18 6.73 2.75
N ARG A 102 3.38 5.52 3.26
CA ARG A 102 3.33 4.26 2.53
C ARG A 102 2.22 3.36 3.10
N LEU A 103 1.40 2.85 2.21
CA LEU A 103 0.36 1.86 2.46
C LEU A 103 0.94 0.48 2.15
N TYR A 104 1.14 -0.32 3.17
CA TYR A 104 1.60 -1.70 3.06
C TYR A 104 0.40 -2.62 3.08
N VAL A 105 0.01 -3.11 1.91
CA VAL A 105 -1.11 -4.04 1.76
C VAL A 105 -0.59 -5.46 1.91
N ALA A 106 -1.34 -6.31 2.64
CA ALA A 106 -0.95 -7.69 2.89
C ALA A 106 -0.62 -8.42 1.58
N ASN A 107 0.52 -9.12 1.57
CA ASN A 107 1.03 -9.90 0.45
C ASN A 107 1.36 -9.09 -0.83
N PHE A 108 1.27 -7.76 -0.81
CA PHE A 108 1.68 -6.95 -1.96
C PHE A 108 3.20 -7.01 -2.15
N PRO A 109 3.68 -7.00 -3.41
CA PRO A 109 5.10 -6.96 -3.70
C PRO A 109 5.74 -5.58 -3.43
N PHE A 110 4.94 -4.54 -3.24
CA PHE A 110 5.39 -3.16 -3.02
C PHE A 110 4.40 -2.41 -2.11
N SER A 111 4.87 -1.29 -1.55
CA SER A 111 4.02 -0.34 -0.82
C SER A 111 3.46 0.71 -1.77
N ILE A 112 2.23 1.16 -1.54
CA ILE A 112 1.58 2.24 -2.30
C ILE A 112 1.84 3.58 -1.61
N GLN A 113 2.17 4.63 -2.35
CA GLN A 113 2.27 5.96 -1.76
C GLN A 113 0.88 6.54 -1.50
N PHE A 114 0.64 7.10 -0.32
CA PHE A 114 -0.60 7.82 -0.01
C PHE A 114 -0.32 9.26 0.45
N LEU A 115 -1.28 10.15 0.20
CA LEU A 115 -1.34 11.50 0.75
C LEU A 115 -2.52 11.61 1.72
N ARG A 116 -2.31 12.25 2.86
CA ARG A 116 -3.35 12.48 3.86
C ARG A 116 -4.29 13.61 3.43
N GLY A 117 -5.55 13.59 3.88
CA GLY A 117 -6.47 14.71 3.67
C GLY A 117 -6.12 15.98 4.45
N HIS A 118 -6.61 17.11 3.94
CA HIS A 118 -6.59 18.42 4.62
C HIS A 118 -7.59 18.50 5.79
N PHE A 119 -8.29 17.42 6.11
CA PHE A 119 -9.27 17.27 7.17
C PHE A 119 -9.08 15.91 7.85
N GLY A 120 -9.80 15.66 8.95
CA GLY A 120 -9.66 14.42 9.72
C GLY A 120 -8.33 14.32 10.48
N SER A 121 -8.05 13.12 10.99
CA SER A 121 -6.81 12.76 11.66
C SER A 121 -5.89 11.97 10.75
N GLY A 122 -4.63 11.79 11.18
CA GLY A 122 -3.78 10.77 10.58
C GLY A 122 -4.30 9.35 10.88
N PRO A 123 -3.89 8.35 10.09
CA PRO A 123 -4.15 6.96 10.43
C PRO A 123 -3.53 6.62 11.78
N LYS A 124 -4.25 5.88 12.61
CA LYS A 124 -3.80 5.36 13.90
C LYS A 124 -2.76 4.27 13.69
N LEU A 125 -1.98 3.97 14.73
CA LEU A 125 -1.01 2.88 14.73
C LEU A 125 -1.75 1.54 14.91
N ALA A 126 -2.38 1.08 13.84
CA ALA A 126 -3.20 -0.12 13.82
C ALA A 126 -3.18 -0.80 12.45
N GLN A 127 -3.52 -2.09 12.44
CA GLN A 127 -3.85 -2.80 11.21
C GLN A 127 -5.29 -2.45 10.81
N TYR A 128 -5.47 -2.21 9.51
CA TYR A 128 -6.74 -1.84 8.90
C TYR A 128 -7.18 -2.90 7.89
N THR A 129 -8.47 -3.21 7.90
CA THR A 129 -9.13 -3.92 6.82
C THR A 129 -9.65 -2.89 5.82
N LEU A 130 -9.07 -2.87 4.64
CA LEU A 130 -9.58 -2.10 3.51
C LEU A 130 -10.85 -2.80 2.98
N LEU A 131 -11.94 -2.06 2.84
CA LEU A 131 -13.20 -2.54 2.27
C LEU A 131 -13.52 -1.77 1.00
N LEU A 132 -13.65 -2.46 -0.13
CA LEU A 132 -14.11 -1.84 -1.37
C LEU A 132 -15.58 -1.41 -1.23
N SER A 133 -15.87 -0.14 -1.47
CA SER A 133 -17.26 0.37 -1.50
C SER A 133 -18.04 -0.20 -2.69
N GLU A 134 -19.31 -0.50 -2.45
CA GLU A 134 -20.27 -0.89 -3.48
C GLU A 134 -21.48 0.05 -3.42
N PRO A 135 -21.74 0.91 -4.42
CA PRO A 135 -20.91 1.14 -5.60
C PRO A 135 -19.59 1.86 -5.27
N ALA A 136 -18.55 1.57 -6.06
CA ALA A 136 -17.21 2.14 -5.89
C ALA A 136 -17.15 3.67 -5.87
N LEU A 137 -18.15 4.35 -6.44
CA LEU A 137 -18.22 5.80 -6.49
C LEU A 137 -18.84 6.42 -5.23
N MET A 138 -19.66 5.71 -4.43
CA MET A 138 -20.31 6.30 -3.24
C MET A 138 -20.99 7.68 -3.46
N CYS A 139 -21.47 7.98 -4.68
CA CYS A 139 -21.94 9.33 -5.05
C CYS A 139 -23.44 9.41 -5.36
N ASP A 140 -24.22 8.34 -5.16
CA ASP A 140 -25.65 8.38 -5.48
C ASP A 140 -26.47 8.92 -4.31
N LEU A 141 -26.52 10.25 -4.21
CA LEU A 141 -27.30 10.98 -3.19
C LEU A 141 -28.79 11.02 -3.50
N THR A 142 -29.27 10.37 -4.58
CA THR A 142 -30.69 10.47 -4.97
C THR A 142 -31.62 9.77 -3.98
N LEU A 143 -31.08 8.90 -3.11
CA LEU A 143 -31.82 8.17 -2.08
C LEU A 143 -31.03 8.25 -0.77
N TYR A 144 -31.57 9.00 0.20
CA TYR A 144 -31.00 9.17 1.54
C TYR A 144 -30.87 7.86 2.36
N ASP A 145 -31.33 6.70 1.85
CA ASP A 145 -31.52 5.49 2.66
C ASP A 145 -30.43 4.41 2.53
N ALA A 146 -29.55 4.43 1.52
CA ALA A 146 -28.32 3.60 1.52
C ALA A 146 -27.45 3.96 0.31
N MET A 147 -26.36 4.68 0.54
CA MET A 147 -25.39 5.00 -0.52
C MET A 147 -24.31 3.93 -0.71
N MET A 148 -24.30 2.90 0.15
CA MET A 148 -23.36 1.78 0.08
C MET A 148 -24.08 0.46 0.37
N ASP A 149 -24.19 -0.39 -0.65
CA ASP A 149 -24.86 -1.69 -0.63
C ASP A 149 -24.24 -2.65 0.40
N ASN A 150 -22.93 -2.52 0.62
CA ASN A 150 -22.18 -3.34 1.57
C ASN A 150 -21.91 -2.64 2.91
N GLN A 151 -22.76 -1.70 3.34
CA GLN A 151 -22.64 -1.03 4.66
C GLN A 151 -22.68 -1.99 5.85
N ASP A 152 -23.51 -3.05 5.79
CA ASP A 152 -23.61 -4.05 6.86
C ASP A 152 -22.27 -4.77 7.08
N ARG A 153 -21.45 -4.88 6.02
CA ARG A 153 -20.13 -5.48 6.10
C ARG A 153 -19.16 -4.68 6.97
N VAL A 154 -19.30 -3.35 7.01
CA VAL A 154 -18.52 -2.49 7.92
C VAL A 154 -18.84 -2.89 9.35
N LYS A 155 -20.12 -2.96 9.70
CA LYS A 155 -20.57 -3.35 11.04
C LYS A 155 -20.07 -4.74 11.43
N GLU A 156 -20.18 -5.73 10.55
CA GLU A 156 -19.65 -7.08 10.81
C GLU A 156 -18.14 -7.08 11.12
N LEU A 157 -17.35 -6.32 10.36
CA LEU A 157 -15.91 -6.20 10.58
C LEU A 157 -15.60 -5.47 11.90
N LYS A 158 -16.37 -4.43 12.24
CA LYS A 158 -16.24 -3.72 13.52
C LYS A 158 -16.61 -4.62 14.72
N ASP A 159 -17.65 -5.44 14.59
CA ASP A 159 -18.06 -6.42 15.60
C ASP A 159 -16.97 -7.50 15.83
N GLN A 160 -16.12 -7.75 14.82
CA GLN A 160 -14.92 -8.59 14.92
C GLN A 160 -13.71 -7.84 15.53
N GLY A 161 -13.86 -6.58 15.91
CA GLY A 161 -12.80 -5.74 16.48
C GLY A 161 -11.81 -5.22 15.45
N LYS A 162 -12.15 -5.22 14.16
CA LYS A 162 -11.26 -4.72 13.09
C LYS A 162 -11.40 -3.21 12.93
N ASN A 163 -10.33 -2.55 12.48
CA ASN A 163 -10.42 -1.17 11.99
C ASN A 163 -10.71 -1.19 10.50
N VAL A 164 -11.67 -0.42 10.03
CA VAL A 164 -12.15 -0.48 8.64
C VAL A 164 -11.85 0.83 7.93
N ILE A 165 -11.19 0.78 6.78
CA ILE A 165 -11.05 1.91 5.87
C ILE A 165 -11.77 1.58 4.57
N ILE A 166 -12.70 2.46 4.16
CA ILE A 166 -13.45 2.27 2.92
C ILE A 166 -12.59 2.74 1.75
N VAL A 167 -12.48 1.93 0.70
CA VAL A 167 -11.82 2.27 -0.56
C VAL A 167 -12.86 2.70 -1.57
N ALA A 168 -12.72 3.91 -2.10
CA ALA A 168 -13.69 4.50 -3.02
C ALA A 168 -12.99 5.26 -4.15
N LYS A 169 -13.55 5.19 -5.36
CA LYS A 169 -13.09 6.03 -6.47
C LYS A 169 -13.47 7.48 -6.23
N ARG A 170 -12.58 8.37 -6.66
CA ARG A 170 -12.92 9.75 -6.97
C ARG A 170 -14.02 9.73 -8.05
N GLY A 171 -14.92 10.69 -7.93
CA GLY A 171 -16.09 10.80 -8.79
C GLY A 171 -16.63 12.21 -8.71
N ASN A 172 -17.92 12.37 -8.99
CA ASN A 172 -18.52 13.69 -9.14
C ASN A 172 -19.02 14.32 -7.83
N CYS A 173 -19.06 13.56 -6.73
CA CYS A 173 -19.41 14.06 -5.40
C CYS A 173 -18.16 14.53 -4.63
N THR A 174 -18.34 15.38 -3.62
CA THR A 174 -17.23 15.96 -2.87
C THR A 174 -16.52 14.92 -2.02
N TYR A 175 -15.25 15.18 -1.65
CA TYR A 175 -14.55 14.33 -0.68
C TYR A 175 -15.28 14.28 0.67
N GLY A 176 -15.86 15.42 1.06
CA GLY A 176 -16.60 15.56 2.31
C GLY A 176 -17.84 14.68 2.38
N GLU A 177 -18.66 14.68 1.32
CA GLU A 177 -19.87 13.83 1.23
C GLU A 177 -19.54 12.34 1.40
N LYS A 178 -18.50 11.86 0.70
CA LYS A 178 -18.03 10.47 0.81
C LYS A 178 -17.53 10.14 2.22
N ALA A 179 -16.82 11.08 2.85
CA ALA A 179 -16.27 10.87 4.17
C ALA A 179 -17.35 10.86 5.26
N ILE A 180 -18.36 11.73 5.16
CA ILE A 180 -19.55 11.73 6.03
C ILE A 180 -20.26 10.38 5.94
N LEU A 181 -20.44 9.87 4.73
CA LEU A 181 -21.03 8.56 4.53
C LEU A 181 -20.18 7.43 5.11
N ALA A 182 -18.87 7.46 4.89
CA ALA A 182 -17.96 6.45 5.42
C ALA A 182 -17.94 6.44 6.96
N GLU A 183 -17.94 7.62 7.59
CA GLU A 183 -18.03 7.75 9.04
C GLU A 183 -19.41 7.30 9.58
N SER A 184 -20.51 7.63 8.89
CA SER A 184 -21.86 7.28 9.33
C SER A 184 -22.12 5.78 9.37
N VAL A 185 -21.43 5.00 8.53
CA VAL A 185 -21.47 3.52 8.56
C VAL A 185 -20.45 2.92 9.55
N GLY A 186 -19.70 3.75 10.28
CA GLY A 186 -18.77 3.33 11.35
C GLY A 186 -17.35 2.99 10.88
N ALA A 187 -16.94 3.43 9.69
CA ALA A 187 -15.56 3.25 9.23
C ALA A 187 -14.60 4.20 9.97
N ASP A 188 -13.34 3.78 10.12
CA ASP A 188 -12.26 4.55 10.76
C ASP A 188 -11.56 5.51 9.77
N GLY A 189 -11.90 5.43 8.49
CA GLY A 189 -11.32 6.29 7.46
C GLY A 189 -11.80 5.95 6.05
N ILE A 190 -11.28 6.70 5.09
CA ILE A 190 -11.55 6.50 3.66
C ILE A 190 -10.26 6.66 2.86
N LEU A 191 -10.06 5.75 1.92
CA LEU A 191 -8.99 5.76 0.94
C LEU A 191 -9.57 6.10 -0.43
N TYR A 192 -9.35 7.33 -0.88
CA TYR A 192 -9.73 7.78 -2.20
C TYR A 192 -8.76 7.26 -3.25
N VAL A 193 -9.29 6.62 -4.28
CA VAL A 193 -8.57 6.31 -5.51
C VAL A 193 -8.77 7.47 -6.48
N ASN A 194 -7.71 8.18 -6.81
CA ASN A 194 -7.80 9.29 -7.77
C ASN A 194 -8.30 8.78 -9.14
N ASP A 195 -9.07 9.60 -9.86
CA ASP A 195 -9.57 9.32 -11.21
C ASP A 195 -8.74 10.03 -12.30
N GLU A 196 -7.81 10.88 -11.89
CA GLU A 196 -6.83 11.59 -12.71
C GLU A 196 -5.41 11.11 -12.40
N GLU A 197 -4.49 11.38 -13.34
CA GLU A 197 -3.06 11.11 -13.13
C GLU A 197 -2.48 11.94 -11.98
N GLY A 198 -1.54 11.35 -11.26
CA GLY A 198 -0.94 11.94 -10.06
C GLY A 198 -1.77 11.72 -8.80
N ILE A 199 -1.39 12.43 -7.74
CA ILE A 199 -1.93 12.29 -6.39
C ILE A 199 -2.03 13.68 -5.75
N THR A 200 -3.14 13.94 -5.06
CA THR A 200 -3.38 15.22 -4.38
C THR A 200 -3.87 14.99 -2.96
N HIS A 201 -3.77 16.02 -2.12
CA HIS A 201 -4.36 15.97 -0.79
C HIS A 201 -5.88 16.22 -0.89
N PRO A 202 -6.74 15.29 -0.46
CA PRO A 202 -8.18 15.51 -0.52
C PRO A 202 -8.58 16.65 0.43
N ALA A 203 -9.35 17.62 -0.07
CA ALA A 203 -9.83 18.76 0.67
C ALA A 203 -11.35 18.71 0.85
N ALA A 204 -11.84 18.82 2.08
CA ALA A 204 -13.26 18.84 2.40
C ALA A 204 -13.55 20.01 3.37
N PRO A 205 -13.69 21.25 2.86
CA PRO A 205 -13.95 22.42 3.71
C PRO A 205 -15.33 22.38 4.38
N ASP A 206 -16.23 21.56 3.85
CA ASP A 206 -17.57 21.27 4.37
C ASP A 206 -17.56 20.37 5.61
N VAL A 207 -16.50 19.57 5.80
CA VAL A 207 -16.36 18.64 6.91
C VAL A 207 -15.62 19.28 8.07
N ARG A 208 -16.30 19.37 9.23
CA ARG A 208 -15.83 20.16 10.37
C ARG A 208 -15.44 19.33 11.60
N GLU A 209 -15.95 18.10 11.75
CA GLU A 209 -15.97 17.44 13.07
C GLU A 209 -15.18 16.14 13.18
N PHE A 210 -14.56 15.68 12.10
CA PHE A 210 -13.76 14.46 12.11
C PHE A 210 -12.50 14.62 12.96
N ARG A 211 -12.52 14.06 14.17
CA ARG A 211 -11.35 13.99 15.06
C ARG A 211 -10.62 12.65 14.98
N ASP A 212 -11.32 11.59 14.62
CA ASP A 212 -10.85 10.21 14.70
C ASP A 212 -11.03 9.44 13.39
N PHE A 213 -11.07 10.15 12.26
CA PHE A 213 -11.31 9.60 10.93
C PHE A 213 -10.13 9.91 10.01
N ALA A 214 -9.61 8.90 9.31
CA ALA A 214 -8.39 9.00 8.52
C ALA A 214 -8.66 9.08 7.00
N PRO A 215 -8.85 10.28 6.41
CA PRO A 215 -8.94 10.43 4.96
C PRO A 215 -7.55 10.38 4.33
N SER A 216 -7.40 9.56 3.30
CA SER A 216 -6.16 9.44 2.52
C SER A 216 -6.49 9.24 1.04
N MET A 217 -5.57 9.60 0.16
CA MET A 217 -5.69 9.40 -1.29
C MET A 217 -4.49 8.63 -1.82
N ILE A 218 -4.70 7.84 -2.86
CA ILE A 218 -3.65 7.17 -3.66
C ILE A 218 -3.80 7.53 -5.14
N SER A 219 -2.75 7.32 -5.92
CA SER A 219 -2.75 7.59 -7.35
C SER A 219 -3.75 6.72 -8.11
N LYS A 220 -4.15 7.15 -9.31
CA LYS A 220 -5.06 6.39 -10.17
C LYS A 220 -4.53 4.99 -10.48
N ALA A 221 -3.29 4.88 -10.94
CA ALA A 221 -2.74 3.60 -11.40
C ALA A 221 -2.63 2.58 -10.26
N GLU A 222 -2.11 3.00 -9.09
CA GLU A 222 -2.00 2.13 -7.92
C GLU A 222 -3.38 1.81 -7.32
N GLY A 223 -4.31 2.76 -7.36
CA GLY A 223 -5.67 2.57 -6.87
C GLY A 223 -6.51 1.66 -7.74
N ASP A 224 -6.46 1.79 -9.08
CA ASP A 224 -7.10 0.85 -10.00
C ASP A 224 -6.53 -0.57 -9.81
N TYR A 225 -5.21 -0.68 -9.62
CA TYR A 225 -4.56 -1.95 -9.27
C TYR A 225 -5.11 -2.52 -7.94
N LEU A 226 -5.14 -1.72 -6.87
CA LEU A 226 -5.65 -2.15 -5.55
C LEU A 226 -7.12 -2.58 -5.62
N MET A 227 -7.96 -1.83 -6.34
CA MET A 227 -9.37 -2.15 -6.49
C MET A 227 -9.58 -3.45 -7.26
N ASN A 228 -8.79 -3.72 -8.30
CA ASN A 228 -8.84 -4.99 -9.01
C ASN A 228 -8.47 -6.17 -8.09
N VAL A 229 -7.46 -5.99 -7.22
CA VAL A 229 -7.11 -7.01 -6.22
C VAL A 229 -8.23 -7.22 -5.21
N LEU A 230 -8.81 -6.14 -4.68
CA LEU A 230 -9.96 -6.19 -3.77
C LEU A 230 -11.15 -6.92 -4.41
N GLN A 231 -11.50 -6.60 -5.65
CA GLN A 231 -12.60 -7.25 -6.38
C GLN A 231 -12.38 -8.77 -6.52
N ARG A 232 -11.14 -9.20 -6.81
CA ARG A 232 -10.79 -10.62 -6.90
C ARG A 232 -10.78 -11.31 -5.53
N GLY A 233 -10.41 -10.59 -4.48
CA GLY A 233 -10.26 -11.09 -3.11
C GLY A 233 -11.52 -11.08 -2.24
N GLY A 234 -12.70 -10.83 -2.82
CA GLY A 234 -13.96 -10.77 -2.07
C GLY A 234 -14.23 -9.45 -1.35
N GLY A 235 -13.61 -8.36 -1.82
CA GLY A 235 -13.91 -6.99 -1.42
C GLY A 235 -13.14 -6.48 -0.19
N THR A 236 -12.31 -7.31 0.46
CA THR A 236 -11.52 -6.89 1.64
C THR A 236 -10.06 -7.33 1.59
N ILE A 237 -9.14 -6.51 2.11
CA ILE A 237 -7.73 -6.87 2.31
C ILE A 237 -7.14 -6.13 3.52
N GLU A 238 -6.22 -6.77 4.24
CA GLU A 238 -5.54 -6.13 5.36
C GLU A 238 -4.42 -5.20 4.88
N ALA A 239 -4.22 -4.07 5.55
CA ALA A 239 -3.18 -3.10 5.24
C ALA A 239 -2.72 -2.30 6.48
N ASN A 240 -1.55 -1.68 6.37
CA ASN A 240 -1.00 -0.78 7.37
C ASN A 240 -0.62 0.55 6.73
N PHE A 241 -1.08 1.65 7.31
CA PHE A 241 -0.73 3.00 6.89
C PHE A 241 0.43 3.50 7.72
N ILE A 242 1.57 3.71 7.05
CA ILE A 242 2.82 4.12 7.67
C ILE A 242 3.20 5.51 7.16
N PRO A 243 2.94 6.58 7.94
CA PRO A 243 3.43 7.91 7.65
C PRO A 243 4.95 7.93 7.59
N ILE A 244 5.48 8.69 6.63
CA ILE A 244 6.91 8.82 6.39
C ILE A 244 7.32 10.25 6.71
N ALA A 245 8.34 10.39 7.56
CA ALA A 245 9.03 11.65 7.75
C ALA A 245 10.24 11.70 6.82
N CYS A 246 10.47 12.87 6.21
CA CYS A 246 11.76 13.18 5.58
C CYS A 246 12.45 14.28 6.37
N VAL A 247 13.76 14.12 6.55
CA VAL A 247 14.59 15.04 7.32
C VAL A 247 15.77 15.52 6.48
N ASP A 248 16.26 16.72 6.79
CA ASP A 248 17.45 17.25 6.12
C ASP A 248 18.74 16.57 6.59
N GLU A 249 18.83 16.26 7.89
CA GLU A 249 20.04 15.71 8.52
C GLU A 249 19.70 14.54 9.46
N PRO A 250 19.81 13.27 9.03
CA PRO A 250 19.40 12.10 9.81
C PRO A 250 20.43 11.70 10.91
N LYS A 251 20.78 12.64 11.79
CA LYS A 251 21.83 12.45 12.82
C LYS A 251 21.34 11.59 13.99
N ASN A 252 20.08 11.72 14.38
CA ASN A 252 19.53 11.00 15.54
C ASN A 252 19.49 9.48 15.33
N LEU A 253 19.13 9.01 14.12
CA LEU A 253 19.08 7.59 13.78
C LEU A 253 20.36 7.04 13.13
N LYS A 254 21.37 7.88 12.87
CA LYS A 254 22.65 7.49 12.24
C LYS A 254 22.49 6.67 10.97
N THR A 255 21.51 7.04 10.16
CA THR A 255 21.17 6.37 8.89
C THR A 255 21.56 7.26 7.71
N ASP A 256 21.78 6.65 6.55
CA ASP A 256 21.97 7.34 5.27
C ASP A 256 20.64 7.62 4.57
N LYS A 257 19.51 7.15 5.11
CA LYS A 257 18.17 7.35 4.57
C LYS A 257 17.59 8.69 5.04
N PHE A 258 17.19 9.53 4.09
CA PHE A 258 16.54 10.81 4.38
C PHE A 258 15.07 10.69 4.73
N CYS A 259 14.40 9.62 4.31
CA CYS A 259 12.98 9.40 4.55
C CYS A 259 12.75 8.01 5.15
N LEU A 260 12.06 7.96 6.29
CA LEU A 260 11.79 6.75 7.06
C LEU A 260 10.42 6.80 7.75
N PRO A 261 9.86 5.63 8.12
CA PRO A 261 8.73 5.57 9.04
C PRO A 261 8.97 6.37 10.31
N THR A 262 7.92 7.09 10.74
CA THR A 262 8.00 8.07 11.83
C THR A 262 8.35 7.43 13.17
N SER A 263 7.79 6.26 13.48
CA SER A 263 8.01 5.57 14.75
C SER A 263 8.88 4.32 14.61
N GLN A 264 9.50 3.89 15.72
CA GLN A 264 10.30 2.67 15.76
C GLN A 264 9.46 1.44 15.44
N GLN A 265 8.24 1.35 16.01
CA GLN A 265 7.33 0.23 15.75
C GLN A 265 7.02 0.07 14.24
N GLU A 266 6.93 1.17 13.49
CA GLU A 266 6.69 1.12 12.05
C GLU A 266 7.94 0.76 11.24
N ARG A 267 9.12 1.19 11.69
CA ARG A 267 10.39 0.75 11.11
C ARG A 267 10.58 -0.75 11.29
N ASP A 268 10.32 -1.25 12.50
CA ASP A 268 10.35 -2.67 12.81
C ASP A 268 9.33 -3.45 11.95
N PHE A 269 8.13 -2.89 11.75
CA PHE A 269 7.16 -3.46 10.83
C PHE A 269 7.68 -3.52 9.39
N GLU A 270 8.23 -2.41 8.86
CA GLU A 270 8.77 -2.36 7.49
C GLU A 270 9.89 -3.40 7.29
N ASP A 271 10.79 -3.52 8.27
CA ASP A 271 11.91 -4.48 8.25
C ASP A 271 11.44 -5.94 8.38
N ALA A 272 10.28 -6.18 8.99
CA ALA A 272 9.67 -7.50 9.15
C ALA A 272 8.90 -7.99 7.90
N ILE A 273 8.69 -7.14 6.88
CA ILE A 273 7.90 -7.52 5.71
C ILE A 273 8.59 -8.63 4.92
N GLN A 274 7.85 -9.71 4.72
CA GLN A 274 8.33 -10.91 4.05
C GLN A 274 7.97 -10.92 2.56
N TYR A 275 8.99 -10.86 1.71
CA TYR A 275 8.83 -11.03 0.26
C TYR A 275 9.27 -12.42 -0.23
N GLY A 276 9.80 -13.26 0.67
CA GLY A 276 10.30 -14.59 0.35
C GLY A 276 9.53 -15.72 1.01
N GLY A 277 9.87 -16.94 0.60
CA GLY A 277 9.33 -18.16 1.18
C GLY A 277 9.89 -19.40 0.53
N VAL A 278 9.27 -20.54 0.79
CA VAL A 278 9.62 -21.84 0.22
C VAL A 278 8.50 -22.32 -0.70
N ALA A 279 8.89 -22.70 -1.92
CA ALA A 279 8.05 -23.38 -2.88
C ALA A 279 8.38 -24.88 -2.85
N LYS A 280 7.38 -25.71 -2.55
CA LYS A 280 7.54 -27.17 -2.46
C LYS A 280 6.84 -27.86 -3.62
N SER A 281 7.58 -28.62 -4.42
CA SER A 281 7.01 -29.42 -5.50
C SER A 281 6.38 -30.71 -4.99
N SER A 282 5.46 -31.27 -5.77
CA SER A 282 4.88 -32.60 -5.54
C SER A 282 5.93 -33.72 -5.47
N ASP A 283 7.06 -33.54 -6.16
CA ASP A 283 8.22 -34.45 -6.12
C ASP A 283 9.12 -34.27 -4.89
N GLY A 284 8.74 -33.38 -3.96
CA GLY A 284 9.46 -33.12 -2.72
C GLY A 284 10.66 -32.19 -2.87
N ILE A 285 10.79 -31.47 -3.98
CA ILE A 285 11.85 -30.47 -4.19
C ILE A 285 11.41 -29.18 -3.50
N GLU A 286 12.24 -28.68 -2.60
CA GLU A 286 12.03 -27.40 -1.92
C GLU A 286 12.95 -26.34 -2.52
N ALA A 287 12.37 -25.20 -2.89
CA ALA A 287 13.04 -24.08 -3.52
C ALA A 287 12.70 -22.77 -2.80
N ASP A 288 13.72 -22.07 -2.34
CA ASP A 288 13.54 -20.70 -1.85
C ASP A 288 13.07 -19.83 -3.02
N PHE A 289 12.04 -19.02 -2.77
CA PHE A 289 11.54 -18.04 -3.73
C PHE A 289 11.58 -16.64 -3.17
N LEU A 290 11.67 -15.66 -4.06
CA LEU A 290 11.46 -14.25 -3.78
C LEU A 290 10.40 -13.69 -4.73
N GLN A 291 9.42 -13.00 -4.19
CA GLN A 291 8.41 -12.28 -4.96
C GLN A 291 9.03 -11.07 -5.65
N ALA A 292 8.63 -10.80 -6.88
CA ALA A 292 9.05 -9.62 -7.62
C ALA A 292 8.69 -8.31 -6.88
N HIS A 293 9.21 -7.18 -7.37
CA HIS A 293 8.80 -5.84 -6.92
C HIS A 293 7.48 -5.38 -7.57
N TYR A 294 6.80 -6.27 -8.28
CA TYR A 294 5.61 -5.99 -9.07
C TYR A 294 4.74 -7.25 -9.21
N GLY A 295 3.62 -7.11 -9.93
CA GLY A 295 2.67 -8.20 -10.11
C GLY A 295 1.70 -8.28 -8.94
N TYR A 296 0.82 -9.27 -8.94
CA TYR A 296 -0.21 -9.47 -7.92
C TYR A 296 0.32 -10.16 -6.65
N PRO A 297 -0.42 -10.09 -5.53
CA PRO A 297 -0.15 -10.90 -4.36
C PRO A 297 -0.13 -12.38 -4.72
N LEU A 298 0.94 -13.07 -4.33
CA LEU A 298 1.06 -14.51 -4.53
C LEU A 298 -0.12 -15.22 -3.84
N PRO A 299 -0.94 -16.00 -4.57
CA PRO A 299 -2.00 -16.78 -3.93
C PRO A 299 -1.40 -17.85 -3.03
N ASP A 300 -2.07 -18.10 -1.91
CA ASP A 300 -1.70 -19.16 -0.98
C ASP A 300 -2.15 -20.53 -1.50
N GLY A 301 -1.41 -21.58 -1.13
CA GLY A 301 -1.80 -22.96 -1.36
C GLY A 301 -1.04 -23.65 -2.50
N THR A 302 -1.64 -24.73 -2.99
CA THR A 302 -1.06 -25.61 -4.02
C THR A 302 -1.65 -25.29 -5.38
N HIS A 303 -0.78 -25.00 -6.34
CA HIS A 303 -1.16 -24.65 -7.71
C HIS A 303 -0.48 -25.58 -8.70
N SER A 304 -1.21 -25.99 -9.74
CA SER A 304 -0.64 -26.80 -10.81
C SER A 304 0.01 -25.91 -11.86
N PHE A 305 1.30 -26.13 -12.10
CA PHE A 305 2.14 -25.36 -13.01
C PHE A 305 2.47 -26.15 -14.27
N THR A 306 2.51 -25.44 -15.39
CA THR A 306 3.03 -25.97 -16.65
C THR A 306 4.34 -25.28 -17.04
N LEU A 307 5.16 -26.03 -17.76
CA LEU A 307 6.46 -25.57 -18.22
C LEU A 307 6.31 -24.84 -19.55
N HIS A 308 6.75 -23.59 -19.62
CA HIS A 308 6.85 -22.85 -20.88
C HIS A 308 8.26 -22.97 -21.45
N GLU A 309 8.44 -23.72 -22.54
CA GLU A 309 9.76 -24.02 -23.10
C GLU A 309 10.46 -22.81 -23.74
N GLY A 310 9.69 -21.79 -24.16
CA GLY A 310 10.21 -20.54 -24.68
C GLY A 310 10.79 -19.63 -23.59
N ASP A 311 11.39 -18.52 -24.01
CA ASP A 311 11.77 -17.44 -23.10
C ASP A 311 10.66 -16.40 -22.92
N ALA A 312 9.50 -16.55 -23.58
CA ALA A 312 8.39 -15.60 -23.55
C ALA A 312 8.82 -14.14 -23.84
N CYS A 313 9.85 -13.95 -24.65
CA CYS A 313 10.34 -12.61 -24.99
C CYS A 313 9.56 -11.95 -26.13
N GLU A 314 8.85 -12.74 -26.93
CA GLU A 314 7.91 -12.29 -27.94
C GLU A 314 6.47 -12.45 -27.43
N SER A 315 5.55 -11.68 -28.02
CA SER A 315 4.13 -11.82 -27.72
C SER A 315 3.65 -13.23 -28.08
N LEU A 316 2.93 -13.87 -27.17
CA LEU A 316 2.37 -15.21 -27.36
C LEU A 316 1.05 -15.18 -28.16
N GLY A 317 0.56 -13.99 -28.53
CA GLY A 317 -0.66 -13.82 -29.31
C GLY A 317 -1.90 -14.36 -28.58
N GLU A 318 -2.75 -15.09 -29.29
CA GLU A 318 -3.94 -15.76 -28.74
C GLU A 318 -3.63 -17.13 -28.11
N GLU A 319 -2.36 -17.52 -28.02
CA GLU A 319 -1.98 -18.78 -27.38
C GLU A 319 -2.29 -18.69 -25.88
N THR A 320 -3.34 -19.42 -25.46
CA THR A 320 -3.69 -19.50 -24.05
C THR A 320 -2.59 -20.28 -23.32
N VAL A 321 -1.80 -19.59 -22.50
CA VAL A 321 -0.92 -20.28 -21.56
C VAL A 321 -1.73 -20.79 -20.39
N SER A 322 -1.19 -21.78 -19.68
CA SER A 322 -1.82 -22.22 -18.44
C SER A 322 -1.84 -21.09 -17.42
N LYS A 323 -2.80 -21.13 -16.49
CA LYS A 323 -2.91 -20.12 -15.42
C LYS A 323 -1.64 -20.02 -14.55
N HIS A 324 -0.87 -21.09 -14.42
CA HIS A 324 0.38 -21.05 -13.68
C HIS A 324 1.52 -21.60 -14.53
N VAL A 325 2.58 -20.81 -14.69
CA VAL A 325 3.66 -21.08 -15.65
C VAL A 325 5.01 -21.00 -14.97
N ILE A 326 5.90 -21.93 -15.31
CA ILE A 326 7.33 -21.86 -15.01
C ILE A 326 8.10 -21.53 -16.29
N VAL A 327 8.97 -20.52 -16.23
CA VAL A 327 9.78 -20.04 -17.35
C VAL A 327 11.22 -19.80 -16.90
N LYS A 328 12.20 -19.93 -17.81
CA LYS A 328 13.61 -19.59 -17.49
C LYS A 328 13.91 -18.10 -17.68
N ARG A 329 14.83 -17.59 -16.85
CA ARG A 329 15.47 -16.28 -17.06
C ARG A 329 16.34 -16.31 -18.33
N GLY A 330 16.27 -15.26 -19.13
CA GLY A 330 17.04 -15.09 -20.37
C GLY A 330 16.21 -14.42 -21.48
N GLY A 331 16.88 -14.05 -22.58
CA GLY A 331 16.28 -13.53 -23.81
C GLY A 331 15.88 -12.05 -23.78
N CYS A 332 15.32 -11.57 -22.67
CA CYS A 332 14.76 -10.22 -22.53
C CYS A 332 14.65 -9.79 -21.06
N SER A 333 14.11 -8.59 -20.83
CA SER A 333 13.82 -8.07 -19.49
C SER A 333 12.75 -8.91 -18.76
N PHE A 334 12.78 -8.89 -17.42
CA PHE A 334 11.77 -9.57 -16.61
C PHE A 334 10.37 -9.04 -16.89
N GLN A 335 10.24 -7.72 -17.03
CA GLN A 335 9.00 -7.02 -17.33
C GLN A 335 8.34 -7.54 -18.62
N ASN A 336 9.08 -7.55 -19.74
CA ASN A 336 8.56 -8.01 -21.03
C ASN A 336 8.11 -9.47 -20.95
N LYS A 337 8.93 -10.32 -20.34
CA LYS A 337 8.62 -11.74 -20.12
C LYS A 337 7.33 -11.93 -19.33
N THR A 338 7.18 -11.19 -18.23
CA THR A 338 5.99 -11.30 -17.38
C THR A 338 4.75 -10.68 -18.02
N LEU A 339 4.90 -9.61 -18.80
CA LEU A 339 3.81 -8.98 -19.51
C LEU A 339 3.26 -9.92 -20.59
N ASN A 340 4.12 -10.50 -21.42
CA ASN A 340 3.71 -11.43 -22.48
C ASN A 340 2.98 -12.67 -21.90
N LEU A 341 3.48 -13.21 -20.78
CA LEU A 341 2.81 -14.32 -20.10
C LEU A 341 1.49 -13.91 -19.46
N ALA A 342 1.42 -12.72 -18.86
CA ALA A 342 0.19 -12.20 -18.25
C ALA A 342 -0.90 -11.97 -19.30
N GLU A 343 -0.55 -11.35 -20.44
CA GLU A 343 -1.45 -11.12 -21.57
C GLU A 343 -1.97 -12.43 -22.17
N ALA A 344 -1.16 -13.48 -22.15
CA ALA A 344 -1.55 -14.83 -22.55
C ALA A 344 -2.43 -15.58 -21.51
N GLY A 345 -2.71 -14.96 -20.35
CA GLY A 345 -3.61 -15.49 -19.33
C GLY A 345 -2.94 -16.14 -18.12
N ALA A 346 -1.61 -16.02 -17.94
CA ALA A 346 -0.95 -16.50 -16.74
C ALA A 346 -1.36 -15.66 -15.51
N GLU A 347 -1.78 -16.32 -14.43
CA GLU A 347 -2.10 -15.73 -13.12
C GLU A 347 -0.91 -15.82 -12.16
N VAL A 348 -0.07 -16.86 -12.25
CA VAL A 348 1.16 -17.02 -11.46
C VAL A 348 2.33 -17.42 -12.35
N ILE A 349 3.44 -16.69 -12.23
CA ILE A 349 4.65 -16.88 -13.04
C ILE A 349 5.82 -17.16 -12.10
N VAL A 350 6.45 -18.33 -12.27
CA VAL A 350 7.70 -18.70 -11.59
C VAL A 350 8.85 -18.56 -12.58
N ILE A 351 9.77 -17.65 -12.28
CA ILE A 351 10.98 -17.45 -13.06
C ILE A 351 12.12 -18.27 -12.45
N VAL A 352 12.68 -19.21 -13.21
CA VAL A 352 13.90 -19.92 -12.82
C VAL A 352 15.09 -19.02 -13.14
N ASN A 353 15.79 -18.58 -12.09
CA ASN A 353 16.97 -17.74 -12.24
C ASN A 353 18.10 -18.50 -12.96
N ASN A 354 19.04 -17.78 -13.57
CA ASN A 354 20.29 -18.32 -14.08
C ASN A 354 21.44 -18.24 -13.05
N GLU A 355 21.20 -17.57 -11.92
CA GLU A 355 22.10 -17.50 -10.77
C GLU A 355 21.66 -18.46 -9.66
N PRO A 356 22.58 -18.92 -8.80
CA PRO A 356 22.27 -19.94 -7.79
C PRO A 356 21.15 -19.58 -6.82
N PHE A 357 20.95 -18.29 -6.58
CA PHE A 357 20.01 -17.76 -5.59
C PHE A 357 18.85 -17.04 -6.27
N PRO A 358 17.65 -17.00 -5.67
CA PRO A 358 16.60 -16.12 -6.14
C PRO A 358 17.01 -14.65 -5.99
N ASP A 359 16.45 -13.79 -6.82
CA ASP A 359 16.52 -12.34 -6.72
C ASP A 359 15.08 -11.80 -6.73
N ARG A 360 14.87 -10.50 -6.44
CA ARG A 360 13.57 -9.86 -6.66
C ARG A 360 13.55 -9.19 -8.02
N PRO A 361 12.84 -9.74 -9.03
CA PRO A 361 12.68 -9.08 -10.31
C PRO A 361 12.19 -7.64 -10.11
N GLY A 362 12.95 -6.68 -10.62
CA GLY A 362 12.56 -5.28 -10.69
C GLY A 362 12.12 -4.90 -12.10
N VAL A 363 11.42 -3.77 -12.18
CA VAL A 363 11.13 -3.04 -13.42
C VAL A 363 11.91 -1.74 -13.44
N GLY A 364 12.15 -1.17 -14.62
CA GLY A 364 12.79 0.14 -14.73
C GLY A 364 11.95 1.24 -14.07
N ASN A 365 10.64 1.23 -14.33
CA ASN A 365 9.68 2.16 -13.77
C ASN A 365 8.50 1.43 -13.13
N LEU A 366 8.13 1.81 -11.90
CA LEU A 366 7.05 1.15 -11.15
C LEU A 366 5.70 1.19 -11.89
N TYR A 367 5.35 2.30 -12.54
CA TYR A 367 4.05 2.45 -13.23
C TYR A 367 3.87 1.43 -14.36
N GLU A 368 4.95 1.05 -15.06
CA GLU A 368 4.90 0.06 -16.14
C GLU A 368 4.64 -1.36 -15.62
N SER A 369 4.77 -1.56 -14.31
CA SER A 369 4.55 -2.85 -13.68
C SER A 369 3.16 -3.02 -13.08
N LEU A 370 2.42 -1.91 -12.94
CA LEU A 370 1.04 -1.91 -12.43
C LEU A 370 0.05 -2.58 -13.40
N VAL A 371 0.42 -2.70 -14.68
CA VAL A 371 -0.38 -3.44 -15.68
C VAL A 371 -0.22 -4.96 -15.59
N ILE A 372 0.81 -5.45 -14.88
CA ILE A 372 1.09 -6.88 -14.77
C ILE A 372 0.14 -7.47 -13.72
N SER A 373 -0.87 -8.17 -14.21
CA SER A 373 -1.95 -8.74 -13.37
C SER A 373 -1.70 -10.17 -12.86
N SER A 374 -0.44 -10.62 -12.94
CA SER A 374 0.02 -11.93 -12.50
C SER A 374 0.90 -11.83 -11.27
N SER A 375 0.87 -12.84 -10.40
CA SER A 375 1.83 -12.97 -9.31
C SER A 375 3.16 -13.46 -9.86
N VAL A 376 4.26 -12.79 -9.53
CA VAL A 376 5.59 -13.14 -10.05
C VAL A 376 6.53 -13.49 -8.91
N VAL A 377 7.12 -14.67 -8.99
CA VAL A 377 8.16 -15.13 -8.06
C VAL A 377 9.37 -15.64 -8.84
N MET A 378 10.53 -15.60 -8.21
CA MET A 378 11.77 -16.13 -8.76
C MET A 378 12.35 -17.18 -7.82
N VAL A 379 12.84 -18.29 -8.38
CA VAL A 379 13.60 -19.34 -7.67
C VAL A 379 15.04 -19.38 -8.15
N GLY A 380 15.95 -19.84 -7.29
CA GLY A 380 17.37 -20.01 -7.66
C GLY A 380 17.58 -21.09 -8.73
N ALA A 381 18.67 -20.98 -9.50
CA ALA A 381 18.98 -21.87 -10.63
C ALA A 381 19.10 -23.34 -10.22
N VAL A 382 19.65 -23.65 -9.04
CA VAL A 382 19.93 -25.03 -8.62
C VAL A 382 18.63 -25.79 -8.39
N GLN A 383 17.73 -25.23 -7.57
CA GLN A 383 16.44 -25.83 -7.26
C GLN A 383 15.46 -25.68 -8.44
N GLY A 384 15.48 -24.53 -9.12
CA GLY A 384 14.65 -24.28 -10.29
C GLY A 384 14.97 -25.23 -11.45
N ASP A 385 16.24 -25.53 -11.73
CA ASP A 385 16.61 -26.54 -12.74
C ASP A 385 16.19 -27.96 -12.32
N ALA A 386 16.20 -28.27 -11.02
CA ALA A 386 15.73 -29.55 -10.51
C ALA A 386 14.22 -29.71 -10.73
N ILE A 387 13.43 -28.69 -10.38
CA ILE A 387 11.98 -28.63 -10.65
C ILE A 387 11.73 -28.75 -12.16
N TRP A 388 12.43 -27.95 -12.96
CA TRP A 388 12.32 -27.94 -14.41
C TRP A 388 12.59 -29.32 -15.03
N LYS A 389 13.65 -30.00 -14.58
CA LYS A 389 13.99 -31.35 -15.05
C LYS A 389 12.92 -32.37 -14.64
N SER A 390 12.38 -32.25 -13.43
CA SER A 390 11.29 -33.11 -12.96
C SER A 390 10.04 -32.94 -13.82
N MET A 391 9.63 -31.69 -14.08
CA MET A 391 8.51 -31.37 -14.97
C MET A 391 8.68 -31.99 -16.36
N LYS A 392 9.87 -31.91 -16.96
CA LYS A 392 10.13 -32.55 -18.26
C LYS A 392 9.93 -34.07 -18.24
N GLY A 393 10.19 -34.73 -17.10
CA GLY A 393 9.89 -36.15 -16.91
C GLY A 393 8.40 -36.44 -16.74
N ASN A 394 7.64 -35.48 -16.20
CA ASN A 394 6.23 -35.60 -15.83
C ASN A 394 5.29 -34.91 -16.85
N GLY A 395 5.65 -34.90 -18.14
CA GLY A 395 4.79 -34.34 -19.19
C GLY A 395 4.67 -32.80 -19.16
N GLY A 396 5.59 -32.11 -18.51
CA GLY A 396 5.64 -30.65 -18.44
C GLY A 396 4.79 -30.05 -17.31
N VAL A 397 4.34 -30.83 -16.33
CA VAL A 397 3.46 -30.38 -15.24
C VAL A 397 4.05 -30.72 -13.86
N THR A 398 3.84 -29.85 -12.87
CA THR A 398 4.11 -30.13 -11.45
C THR A 398 3.19 -29.28 -10.57
N ASP A 399 2.91 -29.73 -9.35
CA ASP A 399 2.20 -28.91 -8.38
C ASP A 399 3.22 -28.24 -7.46
N LEU A 400 3.10 -26.93 -7.26
CA LEU A 400 3.91 -26.19 -6.28
C LEU A 400 3.01 -25.66 -5.17
N THR A 401 3.45 -25.86 -3.93
CA THR A 401 2.84 -25.27 -2.74
C THR A 401 3.74 -24.14 -2.24
N PHE A 402 3.19 -22.93 -2.12
CA PHE A 402 3.93 -21.78 -1.60
C PHE A 402 3.63 -21.57 -0.12
N ALA A 403 4.67 -21.35 0.65
CA ALA A 403 4.58 -20.93 2.04
C ALA A 403 5.59 -19.79 2.28
N ARG A 404 5.14 -18.72 2.93
CA ARG A 404 6.05 -17.65 3.38
C ARG A 404 6.98 -18.18 4.47
N ASP A 405 8.22 -17.72 4.46
CA ASP A 405 9.25 -18.13 5.43
C ASP A 405 10.10 -16.91 5.81
N GLU A 406 10.12 -16.61 7.11
CA GLU A 406 10.88 -15.50 7.69
C GLU A 406 12.40 -15.61 7.48
N ASN A 407 12.89 -16.82 7.21
CA ASN A 407 14.30 -17.10 6.96
C ASN A 407 14.71 -16.83 5.51
N VAL A 408 13.75 -16.65 4.60
CA VAL A 408 13.99 -16.37 3.18
C VAL A 408 13.92 -14.86 2.96
N ARG A 409 14.99 -14.16 3.34
CA ARG A 409 15.05 -12.69 3.25
C ARG A 409 15.87 -12.20 2.06
N TYR A 410 15.33 -11.20 1.36
CA TYR A 410 15.97 -10.60 0.18
C TYR A 410 17.37 -10.02 0.47
N ASP A 411 17.53 -9.32 1.60
CA ASP A 411 18.80 -8.70 1.98
C ASP A 411 19.91 -9.73 2.20
N ILE A 412 19.56 -10.91 2.73
CA ILE A 412 20.49 -12.04 2.85
C ILE A 412 20.93 -12.49 1.46
N TYR A 413 20.01 -12.79 0.54
CA TYR A 413 20.37 -13.22 -0.82
C TYR A 413 21.16 -12.17 -1.59
N ARG A 414 20.86 -10.88 -1.40
CA ARG A 414 21.60 -9.78 -2.01
C ARG A 414 23.05 -9.75 -1.52
N GLN A 415 23.28 -9.95 -0.22
CA GLN A 415 24.64 -10.07 0.34
C GLN A 415 25.35 -11.31 -0.19
N LEU A 416 24.67 -12.45 -0.27
CA LEU A 416 25.22 -13.68 -0.85
C LEU A 416 25.58 -13.52 -2.32
N ALA A 417 24.72 -12.90 -3.11
CA ALA A 417 24.98 -12.61 -4.51
C ALA A 417 26.18 -11.68 -4.67
N ALA A 418 26.32 -10.65 -3.82
CA ALA A 418 27.49 -9.78 -3.81
C ALA A 418 28.78 -10.56 -3.47
N LEU A 419 28.73 -11.51 -2.53
CA LEU A 419 29.86 -12.38 -2.20
C LEU A 419 30.24 -13.34 -3.34
N VAL A 420 29.25 -13.86 -4.08
CA VAL A 420 29.49 -14.70 -5.27
C VAL A 420 30.05 -13.88 -6.44
N ARG A 421 29.56 -12.66 -6.63
CA ARG A 421 29.92 -11.79 -7.76
C ARG A 421 31.24 -11.04 -7.54
N LYS A 422 31.77 -10.94 -6.31
CA LYS A 422 33.10 -10.39 -6.08
C LYS A 422 34.08 -11.12 -7.02
N PRO A 423 34.61 -10.45 -8.05
CA PRO A 423 35.55 -11.10 -8.95
C PRO A 423 36.69 -11.61 -8.08
N ILE A 424 36.95 -12.92 -8.15
CA ILE A 424 38.21 -13.47 -7.69
C ILE A 424 39.21 -12.80 -8.63
N GLY A 425 39.85 -11.73 -8.15
CA GLY A 425 40.42 -10.65 -8.97
C GLY A 425 40.95 -11.10 -10.33
N ASP A 426 40.57 -10.37 -11.38
CA ASP A 426 41.24 -10.35 -12.68
C ASP A 426 42.64 -9.71 -12.58
N ASP A 427 43.33 -10.01 -11.48
CA ASP A 427 44.73 -9.70 -11.26
C ASP A 427 45.49 -10.67 -12.17
N GLY A 428 45.60 -10.28 -13.45
CA GLY A 428 46.14 -11.07 -14.54
C GLY A 428 47.22 -12.06 -14.10
N GLY A 429 46.89 -13.36 -14.17
CA GLY A 429 47.89 -14.42 -14.18
C GLY A 429 48.57 -14.78 -12.85
N PHE A 430 48.02 -14.46 -11.67
CA PHE A 430 48.52 -15.06 -10.43
C PHE A 430 47.68 -16.27 -9.99
N PRO A 431 48.29 -17.46 -9.80
CA PRO A 431 47.58 -18.60 -9.24
C PRO A 431 47.26 -18.28 -7.79
N PHE A 432 46.00 -17.93 -7.50
CA PHE A 432 45.50 -17.96 -6.13
C PHE A 432 45.77 -19.36 -5.59
N LYS A 433 46.79 -19.46 -4.72
CA LYS A 433 47.13 -20.69 -4.02
C LYS A 433 45.84 -21.23 -3.40
N LYS A 434 45.56 -22.53 -3.51
CA LYS A 434 44.39 -23.23 -2.91
C LYS A 434 44.03 -22.72 -1.49
N LYS A 435 45.05 -22.29 -0.74
CA LYS A 435 44.95 -21.68 0.59
C LYS A 435 44.08 -20.40 0.63
N ALA A 436 44.20 -19.47 -0.33
CA ALA A 436 43.41 -18.24 -0.36
C ALA A 436 41.94 -18.48 -0.67
N ARG A 437 41.65 -19.42 -1.59
CA ARG A 437 40.27 -19.86 -1.86
C ARG A 437 39.65 -20.57 -0.66
N ALA A 438 40.42 -21.39 0.06
CA ALA A 438 39.94 -22.03 1.28
C ALA A 438 39.67 -21.02 2.40
N THR A 439 40.54 -20.00 2.56
CA THR A 439 40.32 -18.90 3.51
C THR A 439 39.06 -18.11 3.14
N LEU A 440 38.89 -17.71 1.88
CA LEU A 440 37.69 -17.02 1.40
C LEU A 440 36.42 -17.86 1.65
N MET A 441 36.45 -19.17 1.35
CA MET A 441 35.31 -20.05 1.62
C MET A 441 35.00 -20.17 3.12
N GLU A 442 36.00 -20.20 4.01
CA GLU A 442 35.73 -20.22 5.45
C GLU A 442 35.30 -18.85 6.00
N ASP A 443 35.80 -17.75 5.46
CA ASP A 443 35.35 -16.41 5.83
C ASP A 443 33.91 -16.19 5.35
N THR A 444 33.59 -16.56 4.11
CA THR A 444 32.21 -16.60 3.61
C THR A 444 31.34 -17.53 4.44
N LYS A 445 31.82 -18.72 4.86
CA LYS A 445 31.05 -19.61 5.74
C LYS A 445 30.79 -19.00 7.12
N LYS A 446 31.76 -18.27 7.68
CA LYS A 446 31.59 -17.53 8.94
C LYS A 446 30.58 -16.39 8.77
N GLU A 447 30.67 -15.61 7.69
CA GLU A 447 29.73 -14.56 7.36
C GLU A 447 28.32 -15.12 7.15
N MET A 448 28.18 -16.21 6.38
CA MET A 448 26.92 -16.93 6.16
C MET A 448 26.32 -17.45 7.48
N LYS A 449 27.17 -17.98 8.37
CA LYS A 449 26.72 -18.40 9.71
C LYS A 449 26.29 -17.22 10.57
N ALA A 450 26.95 -16.07 10.44
CA ALA A 450 26.63 -14.85 11.19
C ALA A 450 25.29 -14.25 10.75
N ILE A 451 24.94 -14.36 9.47
CA ILE A 451 23.64 -13.89 8.92
C ILE A 451 22.54 -14.97 8.95
N GLY A 452 22.74 -16.07 9.69
CA GLY A 452 21.69 -17.08 9.94
C GLY A 452 21.43 -18.07 8.80
N VAL A 453 22.32 -18.20 7.82
CA VAL A 453 22.11 -19.06 6.65
C VAL A 453 22.06 -20.55 7.04
N THR A 454 21.03 -21.25 6.53
CA THR A 454 20.82 -22.69 6.76
C THR A 454 21.89 -23.55 6.09
N LYS A 455 22.04 -24.79 6.58
CA LYS A 455 22.95 -25.79 5.99
C LYS A 455 22.65 -26.05 4.51
N GLY A 456 21.38 -26.00 4.09
CA GLY A 456 20.96 -26.23 2.71
C GLY A 456 21.50 -25.17 1.74
N LEU A 457 21.36 -23.89 2.09
CA LEU A 457 21.89 -22.77 1.29
C LEU A 457 23.42 -22.87 1.12
N TRP A 458 24.13 -23.29 2.17
CA TRP A 458 25.59 -23.47 2.10
C TRP A 458 26.01 -24.58 1.12
N GLU A 459 25.26 -25.68 1.05
CA GLU A 459 25.51 -26.73 0.06
C GLU A 459 25.23 -26.23 -1.37
N ALA A 460 24.16 -25.45 -1.57
CA ALA A 460 23.85 -24.83 -2.86
C ALA A 460 24.97 -23.87 -3.31
N TYR A 461 25.49 -23.03 -2.40
CA TYR A 461 26.64 -22.16 -2.64
C TYR A 461 27.88 -22.97 -3.06
N LYS A 462 28.21 -24.04 -2.32
CA LYS A 462 29.36 -24.91 -2.66
C LYS A 462 29.21 -25.57 -4.02
N ALA A 463 28.01 -26.03 -4.37
CA ALA A 463 27.73 -26.63 -5.67
C ALA A 463 27.94 -25.61 -6.80
N ALA A 464 27.45 -24.38 -6.63
CA ALA A 464 27.64 -23.29 -7.58
C ALA A 464 29.13 -22.91 -7.73
N ALA A 465 29.84 -22.73 -6.62
CA ALA A 465 31.27 -22.40 -6.62
C ALA A 465 32.13 -23.50 -7.27
N LYS A 466 31.69 -24.76 -7.23
CA LYS A 466 32.37 -25.91 -7.86
C LYS A 466 32.16 -25.99 -9.37
N LYS A 467 31.03 -25.50 -9.90
CA LYS A 467 30.73 -25.48 -11.35
C LYS A 467 31.60 -24.51 -12.16
N GLY A 468 32.39 -23.65 -11.51
CA GLY A 468 33.57 -23.00 -12.10
C GLY A 468 33.33 -22.36 -13.47
N GLY A 469 32.62 -21.23 -13.50
CA GLY A 469 32.44 -20.45 -14.72
C GLY A 469 31.05 -19.85 -14.83
N VAL A 470 30.66 -18.95 -13.93
CA VAL A 470 29.71 -17.93 -14.34
C VAL A 470 30.49 -16.96 -15.21
N LYS A 471 30.54 -17.20 -16.53
CA LYS A 471 30.90 -16.14 -17.47
C LYS A 471 29.77 -15.13 -17.39
N VAL A 472 29.97 -14.06 -16.61
CA VAL A 472 29.11 -12.89 -16.68
C VAL A 472 29.49 -12.19 -17.99
N SER A 473 28.75 -12.45 -19.08
CA SER A 473 28.70 -11.50 -20.18
C SER A 473 27.91 -10.31 -19.67
N VAL A 474 28.62 -9.26 -19.26
CA VAL A 474 28.02 -7.94 -19.15
C VAL A 474 27.84 -7.46 -20.59
N GLU A 475 26.67 -7.67 -21.18
CA GLU A 475 26.23 -6.77 -22.24
C GLU A 475 25.66 -5.54 -21.53
N LEU A 476 26.33 -4.41 -21.73
CA LEU A 476 25.91 -3.08 -21.30
C LEU A 476 24.68 -2.62 -22.09
#